data_AF-A0A2M8PQC4-F1
#
_entry.id   AF-A0A2M8PQC4-F1
#
_cell.length_a   1.000
_cell.length_b   1.000
_cell.length_c   1.000
_cell.angle_alpha   90.00
_cell.angle_beta   90.00
_cell.angle_gamma   90.00
#
_symmetry.space_group_name_H-M   'P 1'
#
loop_
_entity.id
_entity.type
_entity.pdbx_description
1 polymer ?
#
loop_
_entity_poly.entity_id
_entity_poly.type
_entity_poly.pdbx_seq_one_letter_code
_entity_poly.pdbx_strand_id
1 'polypeptide(L)'
;MDEILISHALVLPDINFFAWFEAAKSYATSFERVVVVRSPAGNDLNRFFTVTAVEAPGVWFNNDALTHIRRAYPNVVRVDLIRANTPQELQAILDERVRLNDRYGETMNSSQIDDRFILAWPSDARPVKVTRPFGEDVGGVKNEGMDIFAPEDTIIRAGAAGQVVTVVREQTDIGYGQYVQTATQLNGVTYLVIYAHLKDIAVNMNDMVEVGDELGRAAAGESIKIVVQRPGDGLDGYSLPDVIDPSLVFYWPDLKLRSTVNGLRIRERPGTDFDILAKINIIDKIETLEPHGRTFQKLGVDGEWVKVRTSMGTEGYTAAWLLTVSEPISVDANFLGMNLDARHHLGNPDPSKLNGVQWVRFGYDVSMESGSTDINHAFNVYKPAIERQAAAGKKVLIVFT
;
A
#
# COMPACT_ATOMS: atom_id res chain seq x y z
N MET A 1 -9.71 -11.17 -6.57
CA MET A 1 -9.40 -10.63 -7.92
C MET A 1 -8.07 -9.95 -7.73
N ASP A 2 -7.01 -10.76 -7.63
CA ASP A 2 -5.79 -10.39 -6.90
C ASP A 2 -4.70 -9.97 -7.88
N GLU A 3 -5.06 -9.02 -8.72
CA GLU A 3 -4.18 -8.46 -9.76
C GLU A 3 -3.58 -7.11 -9.38
N ILE A 4 -3.39 -6.84 -8.09
CA ILE A 4 -2.56 -5.75 -7.64
C ILE A 4 -1.68 -6.31 -6.54
N LEU A 5 -0.44 -6.70 -6.88
CA LEU A 5 0.77 -6.56 -6.05
C LEU A 5 1.94 -7.33 -6.67
N ILE A 6 2.46 -6.85 -7.81
CA ILE A 6 3.65 -7.48 -8.38
C ILE A 6 4.63 -6.39 -8.80
N SER A 7 5.23 -5.79 -7.78
CA SER A 7 6.55 -5.19 -7.88
C SER A 7 7.56 -6.30 -7.56
N HIS A 8 8.15 -6.92 -8.60
CA HIS A 8 9.08 -8.05 -8.48
C HIS A 8 10.45 -7.69 -9.06
N ALA A 9 11.50 -7.82 -8.24
CA ALA A 9 12.88 -7.74 -8.70
C ALA A 9 13.54 -9.12 -8.78
N LEU A 10 14.17 -9.41 -9.91
CA LEU A 10 15.13 -10.51 -10.05
C LEU A 10 16.55 -9.94 -9.95
N VAL A 11 17.21 -10.18 -8.83
CA VAL A 11 18.54 -9.62 -8.54
C VAL A 11 19.61 -10.59 -9.01
N LEU A 12 20.40 -10.14 -9.98
CA LEU A 12 21.46 -10.92 -10.62
C LEU A 12 22.85 -10.45 -10.19
N PRO A 13 23.87 -11.33 -10.27
CA PRO A 13 25.26 -10.98 -9.98
C PRO A 13 25.81 -9.90 -10.92
N ASP A 14 26.66 -9.00 -10.40
CA ASP A 14 27.31 -7.97 -11.22
C ASP A 14 28.43 -8.53 -12.11
N ILE A 15 29.18 -9.49 -11.58
CA ILE A 15 30.30 -10.12 -12.28
C ILE A 15 29.74 -11.01 -13.40
N ASN A 16 30.21 -10.77 -14.63
CA ASN A 16 29.72 -11.45 -15.84
C ASN A 16 28.19 -11.30 -16.02
N PHE A 17 27.65 -10.12 -15.69
CA PHE A 17 26.21 -9.85 -15.70
C PHE A 17 25.48 -10.31 -16.97
N PHE A 18 26.06 -10.14 -18.16
CA PHE A 18 25.41 -10.54 -19.41
C PHE A 18 25.10 -12.04 -19.50
N ALA A 19 25.98 -12.90 -18.97
CA ALA A 19 25.72 -14.34 -18.95
C ALA A 19 24.55 -14.68 -18.02
N TRP A 20 24.49 -14.05 -16.85
CA TRP A 20 23.38 -14.20 -15.91
C TRP A 20 22.07 -13.64 -16.47
N PHE A 21 22.13 -12.51 -17.16
CA PHE A 21 20.98 -11.89 -17.81
C PHE A 21 20.42 -12.79 -18.91
N GLU A 22 21.26 -13.34 -19.79
CA GLU A 22 20.80 -14.27 -20.83
C GLU A 22 20.21 -15.55 -20.22
N ALA A 23 20.80 -16.06 -19.13
CA ALA A 23 20.24 -17.19 -18.37
C ALA A 23 18.83 -16.89 -17.79
N ALA A 24 18.57 -15.64 -17.40
CA ALA A 24 17.30 -15.22 -16.81
C ALA A 24 16.25 -14.73 -17.81
N LYS A 25 16.62 -14.58 -19.09
CA LYS A 25 15.80 -13.92 -20.11
C LYS A 25 14.49 -14.62 -20.40
N SER A 26 14.51 -15.95 -20.49
CA SER A 26 13.31 -16.79 -20.68
C SER A 26 12.29 -16.53 -19.57
N TYR A 27 12.76 -16.51 -18.33
CA TYR A 27 11.94 -16.23 -17.16
C TYR A 27 11.38 -14.80 -17.14
N ALA A 28 12.23 -13.79 -17.35
CA ALA A 28 11.83 -12.39 -17.33
C ALA A 28 10.85 -12.02 -18.44
N THR A 29 10.81 -12.79 -19.54
CA THR A 29 9.86 -12.60 -20.64
C THR A 29 8.59 -13.43 -20.48
N SER A 30 8.63 -14.52 -19.71
CA SER A 30 7.47 -15.39 -19.47
C SER A 30 6.56 -14.87 -18.35
N PHE A 31 7.10 -14.15 -17.37
CA PHE A 31 6.33 -13.59 -16.26
C PHE A 31 6.24 -12.07 -16.33
N GLU A 32 5.05 -11.52 -16.13
CA GLU A 32 4.85 -10.08 -16.19
C GLU A 32 5.54 -9.33 -15.03
N ARG A 33 5.95 -8.08 -15.30
CA ARG A 33 6.47 -7.13 -14.30
C ARG A 33 7.67 -7.65 -13.51
N VAL A 34 8.57 -8.39 -14.18
CA VAL A 34 9.87 -8.76 -13.64
C VAL A 34 10.88 -7.65 -13.96
N VAL A 35 11.42 -7.00 -12.94
CA VAL A 35 12.52 -6.05 -13.09
C VAL A 35 13.84 -6.78 -12.84
N VAL A 36 14.70 -6.87 -13.85
CA VAL A 36 16.05 -7.39 -13.64
C VAL A 36 16.90 -6.30 -13.00
N VAL A 37 17.43 -6.59 -11.81
CA VAL A 37 18.28 -5.69 -11.04
C VAL A 37 19.71 -6.22 -11.05
N ARG A 38 20.65 -5.35 -11.44
CA ARG A 38 22.08 -5.67 -11.46
C ARG A 38 22.67 -5.40 -10.08
N SER A 39 22.86 -6.46 -9.28
CA SER A 39 23.38 -6.42 -7.91
C SER A 39 22.53 -5.60 -6.92
N PRO A 40 22.52 -5.95 -5.62
CA PRO A 40 21.94 -5.07 -4.60
C PRO A 40 22.72 -3.74 -4.43
N ALA A 41 24.00 -3.70 -4.82
CA ALA A 41 24.84 -2.52 -4.65
C ALA A 41 24.33 -1.34 -5.49
N GLY A 42 23.96 -0.24 -4.81
CA GLY A 42 23.46 0.97 -5.47
C GLY A 42 22.00 0.89 -5.94
N ASN A 43 21.31 -0.22 -5.70
CA ASN A 43 19.90 -0.39 -6.02
C ASN A 43 19.07 -0.49 -4.73
N ASP A 44 17.99 0.29 -4.67
CA ASP A 44 17.04 0.27 -3.56
C ASP A 44 15.96 -0.80 -3.82
N LEU A 45 16.07 -1.93 -3.11
CA LEU A 45 15.11 -3.03 -3.25
C LEU A 45 13.83 -2.81 -2.45
N ASN A 46 13.75 -1.78 -1.58
CA ASN A 46 12.56 -1.50 -0.75
C ASN A 46 11.30 -1.18 -1.55
N ARG A 47 11.44 -0.87 -2.84
CA ARG A 47 10.34 -0.62 -3.76
C ARG A 47 9.65 -1.89 -4.28
N PHE A 48 10.24 -3.05 -4.05
CA PHE A 48 9.72 -4.34 -4.49
C PHE A 48 9.05 -5.07 -3.34
N PHE A 49 7.86 -5.59 -3.59
CA PHE A 49 7.19 -6.49 -2.65
C PHE A 49 7.95 -7.83 -2.60
N THR A 50 8.33 -8.34 -3.77
CA THR A 50 9.08 -9.59 -3.93
C THR A 50 10.45 -9.35 -4.52
N VAL A 51 11.46 -10.00 -3.94
CA VAL A 51 12.81 -10.08 -4.49
C VAL A 51 13.16 -11.55 -4.72
N THR A 52 13.35 -11.94 -5.97
CA THR A 52 14.08 -13.17 -6.29
C THR A 52 15.58 -12.88 -6.20
N ALA A 53 16.21 -13.43 -5.18
CA ALA A 53 17.61 -13.21 -4.86
C ALA A 53 18.46 -14.38 -5.36
N VAL A 54 19.27 -14.16 -6.39
CA VAL A 54 20.26 -15.16 -6.84
C VAL A 54 21.47 -15.09 -5.92
N GLU A 55 21.59 -16.05 -5.01
CA GLU A 55 22.69 -16.21 -4.06
C GLU A 55 23.90 -16.84 -4.75
N ALA A 56 24.63 -15.98 -5.49
CA ALA A 56 25.93 -16.32 -6.07
C ALA A 56 27.07 -15.69 -5.25
N PRO A 57 28.30 -16.25 -5.30
CA PRO A 57 29.44 -15.72 -4.57
C PRO A 57 29.76 -14.24 -4.91
N GLY A 58 29.96 -13.43 -3.88
CA GLY A 58 30.37 -12.03 -3.97
C GLY A 58 29.23 -11.02 -4.24
N VAL A 59 27.98 -11.47 -4.33
CA VAL A 59 26.82 -10.61 -4.63
C VAL A 59 26.21 -10.00 -3.38
N TRP A 60 26.06 -10.80 -2.33
CA TRP A 60 25.39 -10.42 -1.11
C TRP A 60 26.39 -10.25 0.02
N PHE A 61 26.06 -9.40 1.00
CA PHE A 61 26.88 -9.26 2.20
C PHE A 61 27.04 -10.64 2.86
N ASN A 62 28.29 -11.06 3.11
CA ASN A 62 28.64 -12.39 3.61
C ASN A 62 28.15 -13.58 2.75
N ASN A 63 27.82 -13.37 1.46
CA ASN A 63 27.19 -14.38 0.59
C ASN A 63 25.86 -14.94 1.14
N ASP A 64 25.17 -14.17 1.97
CA ASP A 64 23.87 -14.52 2.52
C ASP A 64 22.85 -13.49 2.04
N ALA A 65 22.08 -13.87 1.02
CA ALA A 65 21.14 -12.96 0.39
C ALA A 65 20.00 -12.61 1.33
N LEU A 66 19.50 -13.60 2.07
CA LEU A 66 18.36 -13.42 2.96
C LEU A 66 18.69 -12.47 4.11
N THR A 67 19.78 -12.73 4.83
CA THR A 67 20.24 -11.88 5.93
C THR A 67 20.57 -10.47 5.44
N HIS A 68 21.20 -10.35 4.26
CA HIS A 68 21.48 -9.04 3.68
C HIS A 68 20.18 -8.28 3.39
N ILE A 69 19.18 -8.91 2.77
CA ILE A 69 17.91 -8.28 2.42
C ILE A 69 17.15 -7.86 3.68
N ARG A 70 17.01 -8.75 4.66
CA ARG A 70 16.29 -8.46 5.91
C ARG A 70 16.91 -7.29 6.68
N ARG A 71 18.22 -7.08 6.56
CA ARG A 71 18.92 -5.94 7.18
C ARG A 71 18.82 -4.64 6.38
N ALA A 72 19.02 -4.70 5.07
CA ALA A 72 19.19 -3.51 4.23
C ALA A 72 17.89 -3.01 3.60
N TYR A 73 16.92 -3.91 3.38
CA TYR A 73 15.69 -3.61 2.65
C TYR A 73 14.44 -4.09 3.43
N PRO A 74 14.11 -3.45 4.57
CA PRO A 74 13.03 -3.88 5.44
C PRO A 74 11.63 -3.86 4.80
N ASN A 75 11.43 -3.17 3.67
CA ASN A 75 10.15 -3.17 2.95
C ASN A 75 9.97 -4.37 2.01
N VAL A 76 11.02 -5.13 1.72
CA VAL A 76 10.90 -6.37 0.94
C VAL A 76 10.15 -7.38 1.80
N VAL A 77 8.96 -7.78 1.35
CA VAL A 77 8.11 -8.72 2.09
C VAL A 77 8.55 -10.15 1.81
N ARG A 78 8.57 -10.51 0.53
CA ARG A 78 8.91 -11.84 0.04
C ARG A 78 10.31 -11.89 -0.51
N VAL A 79 11.10 -12.85 -0.05
CA VAL A 79 12.39 -13.21 -0.63
C VAL A 79 12.27 -14.61 -1.21
N ASP A 80 12.46 -14.73 -2.51
CA ASP A 80 12.60 -16.00 -3.21
C ASP A 80 14.08 -16.27 -3.46
N LEU A 81 14.66 -17.22 -2.74
CA LEU A 81 16.08 -17.48 -2.74
C LEU A 81 16.47 -18.53 -3.79
N ILE A 82 17.23 -18.12 -4.81
CA ILE A 82 17.81 -19.06 -5.77
C ILE A 82 19.29 -19.25 -5.46
N ARG A 83 19.69 -20.47 -5.13
CA ARG A 83 21.10 -20.84 -4.99
C ARG A 83 21.62 -21.33 -6.34
N ALA A 84 22.43 -20.50 -7.00
CA ALA A 84 23.08 -20.83 -8.26
C ALA A 84 24.49 -20.22 -8.28
N ASN A 85 25.49 -21.06 -8.55
CA ASN A 85 26.89 -20.64 -8.64
C ASN A 85 27.29 -20.23 -10.06
N THR A 86 26.53 -20.68 -11.06
CA THR A 86 26.80 -20.41 -12.48
C THR A 86 25.55 -19.95 -13.23
N PRO A 87 25.70 -19.21 -14.34
CA PRO A 87 24.58 -18.87 -15.22
C PRO A 87 23.80 -20.10 -15.72
N GLN A 88 24.48 -21.22 -15.97
CA GLN A 88 23.86 -22.45 -16.44
C GLN A 88 22.97 -23.08 -15.36
N GLU A 89 23.41 -23.07 -14.10
CA GLU A 89 22.59 -23.52 -12.96
C GLU A 89 21.35 -22.63 -12.81
N LEU A 90 21.51 -21.31 -12.89
CA LEU A 90 20.37 -20.38 -12.82
C LEU A 90 19.39 -20.64 -13.96
N GLN A 91 19.88 -20.79 -15.20
CA GLN A 91 19.05 -21.03 -16.36
C GLN A 91 18.22 -22.30 -16.18
N ALA A 92 18.82 -23.41 -15.73
CA ALA A 92 18.11 -24.66 -15.50
C ALA A 92 16.97 -24.51 -14.47
N ILE A 93 17.22 -23.78 -13.37
CA ILE A 93 16.21 -23.51 -12.33
C ILE A 93 15.06 -22.66 -12.90
N LEU A 94 15.39 -21.59 -13.62
CA LEU A 94 14.42 -20.64 -14.15
C LEU A 94 13.61 -21.22 -15.32
N ASP A 95 14.22 -22.02 -16.19
CA ASP A 95 13.52 -22.69 -17.29
C ASP A 95 12.52 -23.72 -16.77
N GLU A 96 12.84 -24.42 -15.68
CA GLU A 96 11.90 -25.33 -15.03
C GLU A 96 10.70 -24.58 -14.45
N ARG A 97 10.93 -23.43 -13.80
CA ARG A 97 9.87 -22.53 -13.33
C ARG A 97 8.96 -22.06 -14.47
N VAL A 98 9.53 -21.66 -15.60
CA VAL A 98 8.77 -21.27 -16.80
C VAL A 98 7.95 -22.45 -17.32
N ARG A 99 8.56 -23.63 -17.44
CA ARG A 99 7.90 -24.85 -17.93
C ARG A 99 6.68 -25.24 -17.09
N LEU A 100 6.77 -25.04 -15.77
CA LEU A 100 5.69 -25.35 -14.82
C LEU A 100 4.72 -24.19 -14.59
N ASN A 101 4.97 -23.02 -15.21
CA ASN A 101 4.28 -21.77 -14.91
C ASN A 101 4.30 -21.43 -13.40
N ASP A 102 5.42 -21.73 -12.75
CA ASP A 102 5.64 -21.56 -11.31
C ASP A 102 6.62 -20.41 -11.06
N ARG A 103 6.09 -19.18 -11.03
CA ARG A 103 6.87 -17.94 -10.98
C ARG A 103 7.96 -17.94 -9.90
N TYR A 104 7.65 -18.37 -8.68
CA TYR A 104 8.60 -18.35 -7.56
C TYR A 104 9.09 -19.74 -7.15
N GLY A 105 8.77 -20.77 -7.93
CA GLY A 105 9.05 -22.16 -7.58
C GLY A 105 8.30 -22.64 -6.33
N GLU A 106 7.15 -22.03 -6.01
CA GLU A 106 6.32 -22.31 -4.83
C GLU A 106 5.82 -23.76 -4.82
N THR A 107 5.43 -24.26 -5.99
CA THR A 107 4.86 -25.61 -6.14
C THR A 107 5.94 -26.68 -6.16
N MET A 108 7.15 -26.33 -6.60
CA MET A 108 8.30 -27.23 -6.60
C MET A 108 8.97 -27.34 -5.24
N ASN A 109 9.27 -26.20 -4.63
CA ASN A 109 9.94 -26.12 -3.34
C ASN A 109 9.66 -24.78 -2.66
N SER A 110 8.67 -24.77 -1.77
CA SER A 110 8.34 -23.59 -0.97
C SER A 110 9.43 -23.21 0.05
N SER A 111 10.38 -24.11 0.36
CA SER A 111 11.42 -23.84 1.38
C SER A 111 12.41 -22.74 0.99
N GLN A 112 12.40 -22.30 -0.27
CA GLN A 112 13.25 -21.22 -0.76
C GLN A 112 12.61 -19.84 -0.58
N ILE A 113 11.33 -19.80 -0.21
CA ILE A 113 10.57 -18.58 -0.02
C ILE A 113 10.58 -18.22 1.45
N ASP A 114 11.06 -17.03 1.74
CA ASP A 114 10.98 -16.42 3.05
C ASP A 114 10.06 -15.20 2.97
N ASP A 115 8.89 -15.31 3.57
CA ASP A 115 7.98 -14.20 3.79
C ASP A 115 8.20 -13.64 5.19
N ARG A 116 8.26 -12.31 5.31
CA ARG A 116 8.21 -11.66 6.64
C ARG A 116 6.76 -11.45 7.06
N PHE A 117 6.53 -11.40 8.36
CA PHE A 117 5.22 -11.03 8.89
C PHE A 117 4.89 -9.58 8.54
N ILE A 118 3.69 -9.37 8.01
CA ILE A 118 3.15 -8.05 7.69
C ILE A 118 1.78 -7.88 8.32
N LEU A 119 1.44 -6.62 8.59
CA LEU A 119 0.14 -6.21 9.09
C LEU A 119 -0.46 -5.16 8.16
N ALA A 120 -1.61 -5.45 7.55
CA ALA A 120 -2.38 -4.47 6.81
C ALA A 120 -2.98 -3.44 7.78
N TRP A 121 -3.26 -2.23 7.27
CA TRP A 121 -3.89 -1.17 8.06
C TRP A 121 -5.33 -1.58 8.42
N PRO A 122 -5.70 -1.69 9.72
CA PRO A 122 -6.94 -2.33 10.11
C PRO A 122 -8.13 -1.36 10.25
N SER A 123 -7.90 -0.04 10.18
CA SER A 123 -8.95 0.97 10.37
C SER A 123 -9.50 1.49 9.05
N ASP A 124 -10.82 1.45 8.87
CA ASP A 124 -11.50 2.08 7.71
C ASP A 124 -11.56 3.61 7.82
N ALA A 125 -11.19 4.20 8.97
CA ALA A 125 -11.23 5.64 9.16
C ALA A 125 -10.13 6.36 8.36
N ARG A 126 -10.45 7.59 7.92
CA ARG A 126 -9.51 8.48 7.23
C ARG A 126 -9.46 9.85 7.90
N PRO A 127 -8.28 10.51 7.92
CA PRO A 127 -7.04 10.11 7.26
C PRO A 127 -6.32 8.94 7.97
N VAL A 128 -5.47 8.22 7.23
CA VAL A 128 -4.54 7.24 7.82
C VAL A 128 -3.57 8.01 8.70
N LYS A 129 -3.64 7.78 10.01
CA LYS A 129 -2.90 8.54 11.00
C LYS A 129 -2.60 7.68 12.22
N VAL A 130 -1.37 7.75 12.70
CA VAL A 130 -0.99 7.27 14.03
C VAL A 130 -1.21 8.41 15.02
N THR A 131 -1.94 8.16 16.09
CA THR A 131 -2.21 9.14 17.15
C THR A 131 -1.19 9.03 18.29
N ARG A 132 -0.63 7.84 18.52
CA ARG A 132 0.45 7.59 19.49
C ARG A 132 1.39 6.50 18.95
N PRO A 133 2.68 6.79 18.66
CA PRO A 133 3.62 5.80 18.19
C PRO A 133 4.04 4.83 19.31
N PHE A 134 4.68 3.75 18.90
CA PHE A 134 5.33 2.80 19.80
C PHE A 134 6.45 3.48 20.59
N GLY A 135 6.55 3.13 21.87
CA GLY A 135 7.55 3.64 22.80
C GLY A 135 7.29 5.05 23.32
N GLU A 136 6.26 5.76 22.86
CA GLU A 136 5.93 7.08 23.40
C GLU A 136 5.58 6.99 24.88
N ASP A 137 6.31 7.72 25.71
CA ASP A 137 6.17 7.76 27.16
C ASP A 137 5.24 8.89 27.59
N VAL A 138 4.15 8.51 28.25
CA VAL A 138 3.23 9.47 28.88
C VAL A 138 3.10 9.09 30.35
N GLY A 139 3.61 9.96 31.23
CA GLY A 139 3.52 9.76 32.67
C GLY A 139 4.30 8.55 33.19
N GLY A 140 5.40 8.15 32.52
CA GLY A 140 6.23 7.01 32.90
C GLY A 140 5.76 5.68 32.31
N VAL A 141 4.69 5.69 31.50
CA VAL A 141 4.15 4.50 30.83
C VAL A 141 4.39 4.62 29.34
N LYS A 142 5.28 3.76 28.83
CA LYS A 142 5.57 3.65 27.39
C LYS A 142 4.45 2.92 26.67
N ASN A 143 4.08 3.42 25.50
CA ASN A 143 3.15 2.73 24.61
C ASN A 143 3.81 1.46 24.04
N GLU A 144 3.25 0.30 24.39
CA GLU A 144 3.70 -1.03 23.99
C GLU A 144 3.17 -1.45 22.61
N GLY A 145 2.28 -0.64 22.04
CA GLY A 145 1.74 -0.81 20.70
C GLY A 145 1.76 0.48 19.91
N MET A 146 0.76 0.67 19.06
CA MET A 146 0.55 1.88 18.29
C MET A 146 -0.93 2.25 18.34
N ASP A 147 -1.23 3.48 18.71
CA ASP A 147 -2.60 3.99 18.67
C ASP A 147 -2.84 4.60 17.30
N ILE A 148 -3.89 4.15 16.64
CA ILE A 148 -4.23 4.56 15.27
C ILE A 148 -5.59 5.22 15.23
N PHE A 149 -5.73 6.20 14.34
CA PHE A 149 -6.97 6.94 14.17
C PHE A 149 -8.12 6.01 13.76
N ALA A 150 -9.15 6.01 14.60
CA ALA A 150 -10.38 5.25 14.45
C ALA A 150 -11.42 5.85 15.40
N PRO A 151 -12.17 6.88 14.96
CA PRO A 151 -13.30 7.40 15.72
C PRO A 151 -14.31 6.31 16.05
N GLU A 152 -15.12 6.55 17.07
CA GLU A 152 -16.20 5.64 17.45
C GLU A 152 -17.00 5.10 16.24
N ASP A 153 -17.38 3.83 16.29
CA ASP A 153 -18.10 3.09 15.24
C ASP A 153 -17.32 2.77 13.96
N THR A 154 -16.06 3.19 13.86
CA THR A 154 -15.16 2.77 12.76
C THR A 154 -15.04 1.25 12.74
N ILE A 155 -15.21 0.65 11.57
CA ILE A 155 -14.98 -0.79 11.37
C ILE A 155 -13.49 -1.09 11.50
N ILE A 156 -13.16 -2.06 12.35
CA ILE A 156 -11.81 -2.56 12.55
C ILE A 156 -11.70 -3.95 11.95
N ARG A 157 -10.73 -4.10 11.05
CA ARG A 157 -10.51 -5.30 10.24
C ARG A 157 -9.28 -6.07 10.71
N ALA A 158 -9.28 -7.37 10.45
CA ALA A 158 -8.09 -8.19 10.60
C ALA A 158 -7.01 -7.68 9.65
N GLY A 159 -5.86 -7.32 10.22
CA GLY A 159 -4.69 -6.85 9.48
C GLY A 159 -3.81 -8.00 8.98
N ALA A 160 -3.95 -9.19 9.55
CA ALA A 160 -3.24 -10.39 9.16
C ALA A 160 -4.20 -11.58 9.24
N ALA A 161 -4.05 -12.53 8.31
CA ALA A 161 -4.78 -13.79 8.37
C ALA A 161 -4.28 -14.63 9.56
N GLY A 162 -5.17 -15.34 10.23
CA GLY A 162 -4.82 -16.12 11.40
C GLY A 162 -6.02 -16.64 12.18
N GLN A 163 -5.75 -17.22 13.34
CA GLN A 163 -6.78 -17.71 14.26
C GLN A 163 -7.03 -16.68 15.36
N VAL A 164 -8.29 -16.43 15.71
CA VAL A 164 -8.65 -15.66 16.90
C VAL A 164 -8.36 -16.49 18.13
N VAL A 165 -7.38 -16.08 18.94
CA VAL A 165 -6.94 -16.82 20.13
C VAL A 165 -7.48 -16.26 21.43
N THR A 166 -7.86 -14.97 21.45
CA THR A 166 -8.47 -14.33 22.62
C THR A 166 -9.57 -13.38 22.18
N VAL A 167 -10.71 -13.42 22.88
CA VAL A 167 -11.77 -12.41 22.78
C VAL A 167 -12.14 -11.96 24.18
N VAL A 168 -11.95 -10.68 24.45
CA VAL A 168 -12.33 -10.05 25.72
C VAL A 168 -13.44 -9.05 25.45
N ARG A 169 -14.59 -9.26 26.10
CA ARG A 169 -15.80 -8.42 25.95
C ARG A 169 -16.07 -7.53 27.17
N GLU A 170 -15.19 -7.56 28.17
CA GLU A 170 -15.31 -6.82 29.41
C GLU A 170 -14.00 -6.08 29.73
N GLN A 171 -14.04 -5.10 30.62
CA GLN A 171 -12.83 -4.40 31.06
C GLN A 171 -11.90 -5.36 31.82
N THR A 172 -10.59 -5.14 31.67
CA THR A 172 -9.54 -5.92 32.32
C THR A 172 -8.52 -4.97 32.95
N ASP A 173 -7.69 -5.50 33.86
CA ASP A 173 -6.70 -4.70 34.60
C ASP A 173 -5.63 -4.05 33.71
N ILE A 174 -5.43 -4.54 32.47
CA ILE A 174 -4.50 -3.95 31.49
C ILE A 174 -5.08 -2.71 30.79
N GLY A 175 -6.34 -2.35 31.04
CA GLY A 175 -6.94 -1.09 30.58
C GLY A 175 -7.30 -1.05 29.08
N TYR A 176 -7.28 -2.18 28.38
CA TYR A 176 -7.52 -2.25 26.94
C TYR A 176 -9.00 -2.17 26.55
N GLY A 177 -9.92 -2.19 27.51
CA GLY A 177 -11.35 -2.38 27.21
C GLY A 177 -11.61 -3.73 26.54
N GLN A 178 -12.61 -3.78 25.66
CA GLN A 178 -12.83 -4.98 24.85
C GLN A 178 -11.74 -5.08 23.77
N TYR A 179 -11.27 -6.29 23.52
CA TYR A 179 -10.23 -6.53 22.52
C TYR A 179 -10.33 -7.92 21.90
N VAL A 180 -9.75 -8.05 20.71
CA VAL A 180 -9.54 -9.31 20.00
C VAL A 180 -8.04 -9.53 19.85
N GLN A 181 -7.57 -10.75 20.07
CA GLN A 181 -6.20 -11.16 19.76
C GLN A 181 -6.24 -12.24 18.68
N THR A 182 -5.49 -12.04 17.61
CA THR A 182 -5.26 -13.04 16.57
C THR A 182 -3.85 -13.61 16.66
N ALA A 183 -3.67 -14.84 16.21
CA ALA A 183 -2.39 -15.51 16.09
C ALA A 183 -2.14 -15.94 14.64
N THR A 184 -1.00 -15.53 14.11
CA THR A 184 -0.52 -15.93 12.78
C THR A 184 0.76 -16.74 12.95
N GLN A 185 0.81 -17.93 12.37
CA GLN A 185 2.04 -18.71 12.28
C GLN A 185 2.72 -18.46 10.93
N LEU A 186 3.99 -18.10 10.96
CA LEU A 186 4.79 -17.87 9.77
C LEU A 186 6.22 -18.39 10.01
N ASN A 187 6.69 -19.30 9.16
CA ASN A 187 8.04 -19.89 9.24
C ASN A 187 8.39 -20.44 10.63
N GLY A 188 7.42 -21.06 11.32
CA GLY A 188 7.58 -21.60 12.68
C GLY A 188 7.60 -20.53 13.80
N VAL A 189 7.43 -19.25 13.45
CA VAL A 189 7.29 -18.14 14.39
C VAL A 189 5.82 -17.82 14.56
N THR A 190 5.38 -17.62 15.81
CA THR A 190 4.03 -17.12 16.10
C THR A 190 4.08 -15.61 16.31
N TYR A 191 3.16 -14.90 15.64
CA TYR A 191 2.90 -13.50 15.87
C TYR A 191 1.51 -13.35 16.47
N LEU A 192 1.40 -12.58 17.55
CA LEU A 192 0.11 -12.25 18.16
C LEU A 192 -0.21 -10.78 17.87
N VAL A 193 -1.44 -10.49 17.45
CA VAL A 193 -1.89 -9.11 17.21
C VAL A 193 -3.11 -8.82 18.06
N ILE A 194 -3.02 -7.82 18.93
CA ILE A 194 -4.12 -7.34 19.76
C ILE A 194 -4.74 -6.10 19.10
N TYR A 195 -6.06 -6.14 18.93
CA TYR A 195 -6.91 -5.04 18.51
C TYR A 195 -7.75 -4.61 19.72
N ALA A 196 -7.35 -3.52 20.39
CA ALA A 196 -7.94 -3.06 21.64
C ALA A 196 -8.80 -1.80 21.48
N HIS A 197 -9.56 -1.47 22.52
CA HIS A 197 -10.56 -0.40 22.52
C HIS A 197 -11.68 -0.63 21.51
N LEU A 198 -12.19 -1.87 21.47
CA LEU A 198 -13.29 -2.27 20.61
C LEU A 198 -14.65 -2.21 21.31
N LYS A 199 -15.71 -2.21 20.51
CA LYS A 199 -17.09 -2.57 20.84
C LYS A 199 -17.64 -3.46 19.72
N ASP A 200 -18.80 -4.08 19.96
CA ASP A 200 -19.51 -4.90 18.97
C ASP A 200 -18.61 -5.95 18.28
N ILE A 201 -17.79 -6.66 19.07
CA ILE A 201 -16.86 -7.68 18.54
C ILE A 201 -17.65 -8.74 17.75
N ALA A 202 -17.30 -8.86 16.46
CA ALA A 202 -17.99 -9.67 15.46
C ALA A 202 -17.47 -11.12 15.37
N VAL A 203 -16.31 -11.41 15.97
CA VAL A 203 -15.66 -12.72 15.96
C VAL A 203 -15.71 -13.42 17.32
N ASN A 204 -15.46 -14.73 17.31
CA ASN A 204 -15.37 -15.59 18.47
C ASN A 204 -14.00 -16.26 18.56
N MET A 205 -13.67 -16.77 19.75
CA MET A 205 -12.47 -17.56 19.96
C MET A 205 -12.47 -18.78 19.01
N ASN A 206 -11.31 -19.05 18.41
CA ASN A 206 -11.02 -20.08 17.41
C ASN A 206 -11.51 -19.79 15.99
N ASP A 207 -12.17 -18.66 15.72
CA ASP A 207 -12.50 -18.26 14.35
C ASP A 207 -11.22 -18.09 13.54
N MET A 208 -11.26 -18.51 12.27
CA MET A 208 -10.21 -18.19 11.29
C MET A 208 -10.62 -16.91 10.59
N VAL A 209 -9.72 -15.93 10.55
CA VAL A 209 -9.94 -14.65 9.88
C VAL A 209 -8.93 -14.47 8.76
N GLU A 210 -9.37 -13.89 7.66
CA GLU A 210 -8.54 -13.42 6.56
C GLU A 210 -8.29 -11.92 6.68
N VAL A 211 -7.27 -11.41 5.98
CA VAL A 211 -7.02 -9.97 5.93
C VAL A 211 -8.26 -9.25 5.38
N GLY A 212 -8.79 -8.28 6.13
CA GLY A 212 -9.96 -7.50 5.76
C GLY A 212 -11.27 -7.91 6.46
N ASP A 213 -11.32 -9.07 7.12
CA ASP A 213 -12.51 -9.50 7.87
C ASP A 213 -12.80 -8.55 9.04
N GLU A 214 -14.07 -8.23 9.28
CA GLU A 214 -14.50 -7.38 10.41
C GLU A 214 -14.28 -8.10 11.74
N LEU A 215 -13.46 -7.52 12.61
CA LEU A 215 -13.22 -8.01 13.97
C LEU A 215 -14.19 -7.38 14.98
N GLY A 216 -14.59 -6.13 14.73
CA GLY A 216 -15.47 -5.34 15.58
C GLY A 216 -15.41 -3.87 15.19
N ARG A 217 -15.88 -3.00 16.08
CA ARG A 217 -15.92 -1.55 15.88
C ARG A 217 -15.08 -0.82 16.92
N ALA A 218 -14.56 0.35 16.59
CA ALA A 218 -13.91 1.22 17.56
C ALA A 218 -14.92 1.66 18.64
N ALA A 219 -14.53 1.55 19.90
CA ALA A 219 -15.28 2.07 21.04
C ALA A 219 -15.26 3.60 21.08
N ALA A 220 -15.92 4.19 22.08
CA ALA A 220 -15.90 5.63 22.30
C ALA A 220 -14.46 6.17 22.43
N GLY A 221 -14.11 7.14 21.58
CA GLY A 221 -12.77 7.70 21.47
C GLY A 221 -12.41 8.10 20.04
N GLU A 222 -11.14 8.45 19.82
CA GLU A 222 -10.59 8.82 18.51
C GLU A 222 -9.63 7.77 17.93
N SER A 223 -9.28 6.75 18.71
CA SER A 223 -8.27 5.76 18.31
C SER A 223 -8.53 4.38 18.89
N ILE A 224 -8.02 3.37 18.18
CA ILE A 224 -7.84 2.02 18.73
C ILE A 224 -6.34 1.76 18.95
N LYS A 225 -6.03 0.78 19.80
CA LYS A 225 -4.65 0.34 20.05
C LYS A 225 -4.36 -0.96 19.32
N ILE A 226 -3.24 -1.00 18.61
CA ILE A 226 -2.69 -2.20 17.98
C ILE A 226 -1.40 -2.59 18.68
N VAL A 227 -1.35 -3.78 19.26
CA VAL A 227 -0.12 -4.36 19.82
C VAL A 227 0.27 -5.56 19.00
N VAL A 228 1.57 -5.71 18.72
CA VAL A 228 2.10 -6.89 18.05
C VAL A 228 3.12 -7.53 18.97
N GLN A 229 3.00 -8.84 19.19
CA GLN A 229 3.93 -9.61 20.00
C GLN A 229 4.57 -10.72 19.17
N ARG A 230 5.80 -11.05 19.51
CA ARG A 230 6.55 -12.20 18.98
C ARG A 230 7.09 -13.00 20.17
N PRO A 231 6.28 -13.93 20.72
CA PRO A 231 6.63 -14.67 21.93
C PRO A 231 8.04 -15.29 21.86
N GLY A 232 8.87 -15.00 22.86
CA GLY A 232 10.24 -15.52 23.01
C GLY A 232 11.33 -14.76 22.24
N ASP A 233 10.97 -13.76 21.42
CA ASP A 233 11.94 -12.94 20.67
C ASP A 233 11.49 -11.47 20.53
N GLY A 234 10.59 -11.01 21.41
CA GLY A 234 10.13 -9.63 21.45
C GLY A 234 10.83 -8.81 22.54
N LEU A 235 10.45 -7.53 22.63
CA LEU A 235 10.97 -6.60 23.64
C LEU A 235 10.18 -6.72 24.94
N ASP A 236 10.91 -6.64 26.05
CA ASP A 236 10.36 -6.51 27.39
C ASP A 236 10.43 -5.06 27.90
N GLY A 237 9.95 -4.82 29.13
CA GLY A 237 9.94 -3.49 29.77
C GLY A 237 8.71 -2.65 29.46
N TYR A 238 7.66 -3.29 28.97
CA TYR A 238 6.33 -2.75 28.69
C TYR A 238 5.28 -3.48 29.54
N SER A 239 4.02 -3.02 29.49
CA SER A 239 2.90 -3.70 30.17
C SER A 239 2.68 -5.13 29.70
N LEU A 240 3.00 -5.40 28.42
CA LEU A 240 3.02 -6.73 27.83
C LEU A 240 4.46 -7.12 27.47
N PRO A 241 4.85 -8.38 27.71
CA PRO A 241 6.16 -8.88 27.27
C PRO A 241 6.16 -9.13 25.77
N ASP A 242 7.34 -9.43 25.24
CA ASP A 242 7.53 -9.88 23.86
C ASP A 242 6.94 -8.95 22.78
N VAL A 243 6.84 -7.64 23.04
CA VAL A 243 6.26 -6.71 22.07
C VAL A 243 7.26 -6.34 20.98
N ILE A 244 6.77 -6.14 19.76
CA ILE A 244 7.57 -5.61 18.65
C ILE A 244 6.96 -4.31 18.16
N ASP A 245 7.79 -3.39 17.66
CA ASP A 245 7.32 -2.11 17.13
C ASP A 245 6.41 -2.34 15.91
N PRO A 246 5.08 -2.06 16.00
CA PRO A 246 4.15 -2.33 14.92
C PRO A 246 4.50 -1.57 13.63
N SER A 247 5.18 -0.43 13.73
CA SER A 247 5.55 0.39 12.57
C SER A 247 6.51 -0.31 11.59
N LEU A 248 7.18 -1.39 12.04
CA LEU A 248 8.08 -2.19 11.22
C LEU A 248 7.36 -3.31 10.46
N VAL A 249 6.18 -3.73 10.93
CA VAL A 249 5.39 -4.80 10.29
C VAL A 249 4.20 -4.26 9.51
N PHE A 250 3.76 -3.03 9.78
CA PHE A 250 2.75 -2.40 8.94
C PHE A 250 3.20 -2.32 7.48
N TYR A 251 2.36 -2.85 6.60
CA TYR A 251 2.61 -2.85 5.17
C TYR A 251 1.32 -2.55 4.41
N TRP A 252 1.31 -1.40 3.75
CA TRP A 252 0.28 -1.06 2.78
C TRP A 252 0.75 -1.39 1.36
N PRO A 253 0.07 -2.31 0.66
CA PRO A 253 0.50 -2.71 -0.66
C PRO A 253 0.33 -1.60 -1.71
N ASP A 254 1.38 -1.36 -2.52
CA ASP A 254 1.44 -0.26 -3.50
C ASP A 254 1.18 1.13 -2.90
N LEU A 255 1.62 1.35 -1.65
CA LEU A 255 1.50 2.63 -0.96
C LEU A 255 2.01 3.79 -1.83
N LYS A 256 1.10 4.69 -2.19
CA LYS A 256 1.42 6.01 -2.74
C LYS A 256 0.99 7.08 -1.77
N LEU A 257 1.71 8.19 -1.76
CA LEU A 257 1.34 9.41 -1.05
C LEU A 257 0.94 10.47 -2.06
N ARG A 258 0.14 11.44 -1.62
CA ARG A 258 -0.19 12.65 -2.39
C ARG A 258 -0.06 13.88 -1.50
N SER A 259 0.16 15.02 -2.15
CA SER A 259 0.15 16.32 -1.50
C SER A 259 -1.29 16.78 -1.20
N THR A 260 -1.47 17.47 -0.08
CA THR A 260 -2.72 18.20 0.23
C THR A 260 -2.74 19.62 -0.36
N VAL A 261 -1.61 20.08 -0.93
CA VAL A 261 -1.45 21.41 -1.53
C VAL A 261 -0.76 21.35 -2.91
N ASN A 262 -0.90 22.40 -3.71
CA ASN A 262 -0.14 22.53 -4.96
C ASN A 262 1.26 23.11 -4.70
N GLY A 263 2.24 22.68 -5.50
CA GLY A 263 3.61 23.17 -5.44
C GLY A 263 4.38 22.79 -4.17
N LEU A 264 4.01 21.69 -3.51
CA LEU A 264 4.74 21.16 -2.36
C LEU A 264 6.17 20.80 -2.79
N ARG A 265 7.16 21.28 -2.04
CA ARG A 265 8.58 21.17 -2.39
C ARG A 265 9.16 19.87 -1.88
N ILE A 266 9.94 19.20 -2.72
CA ILE A 266 10.85 18.11 -2.35
C ILE A 266 12.26 18.70 -2.26
N ARG A 267 12.96 18.41 -1.17
CA ARG A 267 14.23 19.03 -0.80
C ARG A 267 15.32 17.99 -0.57
N GLU A 268 16.58 18.42 -0.62
CA GLU A 268 17.73 17.53 -0.42
C GLU A 268 17.77 16.90 0.99
N ARG A 269 17.38 17.66 2.02
CA ARG A 269 17.35 17.21 3.42
C ARG A 269 16.08 17.69 4.14
N PRO A 270 15.75 17.11 5.32
CA PRO A 270 14.67 17.60 6.16
C PRO A 270 14.90 19.05 6.61
N GLY A 271 14.11 20.00 6.11
CA GLY A 271 14.17 21.40 6.53
C GLY A 271 13.85 22.39 5.41
N THR A 272 13.44 23.61 5.76
CA THR A 272 13.05 24.63 4.78
C THR A 272 14.20 25.34 4.10
N ASP A 273 15.42 25.18 4.63
CA ASP A 273 16.61 25.93 4.23
C ASP A 273 17.44 25.19 3.18
N PHE A 274 17.08 23.94 2.86
CA PHE A 274 17.78 23.10 1.89
C PHE A 274 17.26 23.30 0.46
N ASP A 275 18.11 23.00 -0.53
CA ASP A 275 17.78 23.13 -1.94
C ASP A 275 16.53 22.36 -2.34
N ILE A 276 15.76 22.95 -3.26
CA ILE A 276 14.54 22.35 -3.81
C ILE A 276 14.92 21.50 -5.01
N LEU A 277 14.70 20.19 -4.91
CA LEU A 277 14.98 19.22 -5.97
C LEU A 277 13.80 19.07 -6.93
N ALA A 278 12.57 19.15 -6.42
CA ALA A 278 11.35 19.05 -7.23
C ALA A 278 10.16 19.74 -6.56
N LYS A 279 9.05 19.84 -7.29
CA LYS A 279 7.74 20.25 -6.76
C LYS A 279 6.68 19.26 -7.19
N ILE A 280 5.72 19.00 -6.32
CA ILE A 280 4.57 18.13 -6.58
C ILE A 280 3.25 18.85 -6.27
N ASN A 281 2.19 18.43 -6.92
CA ASN A 281 0.84 18.94 -6.81
C ASN A 281 -0.10 17.87 -6.26
N ILE A 282 -1.36 18.23 -5.99
CA ILE A 282 -2.36 17.33 -5.40
C ILE A 282 -2.68 16.09 -6.24
N ILE A 283 -2.43 16.16 -7.55
CA ILE A 283 -2.65 15.06 -8.49
C ILE A 283 -1.46 14.10 -8.59
N ASP A 284 -0.29 14.54 -8.13
CA ASP A 284 0.94 13.76 -8.23
C ASP A 284 0.96 12.68 -7.16
N LYS A 285 1.36 11.48 -7.58
CA LYS A 285 1.58 10.34 -6.68
C LYS A 285 3.08 10.15 -6.48
N ILE A 286 3.49 10.04 -5.22
CA ILE A 286 4.88 9.80 -4.83
C ILE A 286 5.00 8.52 -4.02
N GLU A 287 6.19 7.94 -4.01
CA GLU A 287 6.54 6.79 -3.19
C GLU A 287 7.20 7.25 -1.89
N THR A 288 6.93 6.55 -0.79
CA THR A 288 7.75 6.68 0.41
C THR A 288 8.96 5.76 0.32
N LEU A 289 10.11 6.21 0.81
CA LEU A 289 11.34 5.43 0.92
C LEU A 289 11.63 5.01 2.36
N GLU A 290 10.60 5.05 3.22
CA GLU A 290 10.65 4.65 4.62
C GLU A 290 9.72 3.44 4.83
N PRO A 291 9.86 2.70 5.96
CA PRO A 291 8.87 1.70 6.33
C PRO A 291 7.46 2.28 6.41
N HIS A 292 6.47 1.58 5.84
CA HIS A 292 5.11 2.13 5.67
C HIS A 292 4.51 2.58 7.02
N GLY A 293 4.69 1.80 8.08
CA GLY A 293 4.25 2.19 9.42
C GLY A 293 4.96 3.45 9.97
N ARG A 294 6.25 3.62 9.71
CA ARG A 294 7.00 4.84 10.08
C ARG A 294 6.50 6.05 9.29
N THR A 295 6.17 5.85 8.02
CA THR A 295 5.54 6.89 7.20
C THR A 295 4.22 7.34 7.82
N PHE A 296 3.36 6.40 8.23
CA PHE A 296 2.07 6.72 8.87
C PHE A 296 2.21 7.50 10.19
N GLN A 297 3.32 7.33 10.91
CA GLN A 297 3.63 8.11 12.11
C GLN A 297 3.88 9.60 11.82
N LYS A 298 4.31 9.92 10.60
CA LYS A 298 4.71 11.27 10.20
C LYS A 298 3.65 12.02 9.41
N LEU A 299 2.77 11.32 8.69
CA LEU A 299 1.76 11.94 7.83
C LEU A 299 0.85 12.88 8.65
N GLY A 300 0.71 14.12 8.20
CA GLY A 300 -0.11 15.12 8.88
C GLY A 300 0.50 15.68 10.18
N VAL A 301 1.76 15.36 10.50
CA VAL A 301 2.43 15.84 11.73
C VAL A 301 3.36 17.02 11.43
N ASP A 302 3.12 18.14 12.10
CA ASP A 302 3.89 19.37 11.94
C ASP A 302 5.37 19.16 12.30
N GLY A 303 6.26 19.68 11.45
CA GLY A 303 7.71 19.56 11.64
C GLY A 303 8.32 18.24 11.16
N GLU A 304 7.53 17.21 10.92
CA GLU A 304 8.00 15.92 10.41
C GLU A 304 8.29 15.94 8.90
N TRP A 305 9.25 15.11 8.48
CA TRP A 305 9.67 14.99 7.09
C TRP A 305 9.72 13.54 6.66
N VAL A 306 9.21 13.26 5.46
CA VAL A 306 9.24 11.92 4.86
C VAL A 306 10.21 11.91 3.68
N LYS A 307 11.09 10.90 3.65
CA LYS A 307 11.89 10.60 2.47
C LYS A 307 11.02 9.98 1.39
N VAL A 308 11.02 10.56 0.20
CA VAL A 308 10.12 10.23 -0.91
C VAL A 308 10.86 10.12 -2.25
N ARG A 309 10.23 9.44 -3.20
CA ARG A 309 10.63 9.39 -4.62
C ARG A 309 9.47 9.83 -5.51
N THR A 310 9.72 10.73 -6.45
CA THR A 310 8.72 11.13 -7.46
C THR A 310 8.57 10.08 -8.55
N SER A 311 7.51 10.19 -9.36
CA SER A 311 7.33 9.38 -10.58
C SER A 311 8.48 9.53 -11.59
N MET A 312 9.20 10.66 -11.55
CA MET A 312 10.38 10.94 -12.38
C MET A 312 11.69 10.40 -11.78
N GLY A 313 11.63 9.73 -10.62
CA GLY A 313 12.79 9.15 -9.95
C GLY A 313 13.57 10.12 -9.06
N THR A 314 13.11 11.36 -8.87
CA THR A 314 13.76 12.31 -7.95
C THR A 314 13.53 11.89 -6.51
N GLU A 315 14.61 11.64 -5.77
CA GLU A 315 14.56 11.35 -4.35
C GLU A 315 14.87 12.59 -3.51
N GLY A 316 14.17 12.74 -2.38
CA GLY A 316 14.41 13.81 -1.44
C GLY A 316 13.47 13.73 -0.24
N TYR A 317 13.35 14.81 0.51
CA TYR A 317 12.49 14.93 1.68
C TYR A 317 11.41 15.97 1.44
N THR A 318 10.19 15.69 1.90
CA THR A 318 9.10 16.67 1.86
C THR A 318 8.35 16.73 3.17
N ALA A 319 7.68 17.86 3.40
CA ALA A 319 6.96 18.16 4.63
C ALA A 319 5.80 17.18 4.84
N ALA A 320 5.87 16.39 5.92
CA ALA A 320 4.93 15.30 6.17
C ALA A 320 3.53 15.81 6.54
N TRP A 321 3.44 17.00 7.16
CA TRP A 321 2.17 17.66 7.49
C TRP A 321 1.33 18.06 6.27
N LEU A 322 1.92 18.07 5.07
CA LEU A 322 1.25 18.35 3.81
C LEU A 322 1.05 17.10 2.95
N LEU A 323 1.24 15.92 3.53
CA LEU A 323 1.06 14.63 2.87
C LEU A 323 -0.09 13.83 3.47
N THR A 324 -0.72 13.04 2.61
CA THR A 324 -1.68 12.01 3.00
C THR A 324 -1.51 10.76 2.12
N VAL A 325 -2.05 9.63 2.55
CA VAL A 325 -2.09 8.42 1.72
C VAL A 325 -2.91 8.71 0.45
N SER A 326 -2.34 8.39 -0.70
CA SER A 326 -3.02 8.41 -1.99
C SER A 326 -3.73 7.08 -2.17
N GLU A 327 -4.89 6.96 -1.56
CA GLU A 327 -5.74 5.82 -1.81
C GLU A 327 -6.20 5.84 -3.26
N PRO A 328 -6.31 4.67 -3.93
CA PRO A 328 -7.17 4.62 -5.10
C PRO A 328 -8.50 5.23 -4.68
N ILE A 329 -9.07 6.08 -5.54
CA ILE A 329 -10.47 6.45 -5.35
C ILE A 329 -11.19 5.10 -5.44
N SER A 330 -11.60 4.55 -4.30
CA SER A 330 -12.54 3.45 -4.28
C SER A 330 -13.80 4.01 -4.89
N VAL A 331 -13.92 3.81 -6.20
CA VAL A 331 -15.17 4.02 -6.91
C VAL A 331 -16.05 2.83 -6.50
N ASP A 332 -16.43 2.77 -5.22
CA ASP A 332 -17.22 1.69 -4.61
C ASP A 332 -18.68 1.68 -5.07
N ALA A 333 -18.98 2.36 -6.16
CA ALA A 333 -20.05 1.91 -7.01
C ALA A 333 -19.48 1.66 -8.40
N ASN A 334 -19.91 0.59 -9.04
CA ASN A 334 -20.09 0.60 -10.49
C ASN A 334 -21.02 1.79 -10.82
N PHE A 335 -20.47 3.00 -10.84
CA PHE A 335 -21.16 4.23 -11.22
C PHE A 335 -21.29 4.15 -12.73
N LEU A 336 -22.33 3.45 -13.19
CA LEU A 336 -22.62 3.30 -14.61
C LEU A 336 -22.71 4.69 -15.21
N GLY A 337 -21.82 4.95 -16.15
CA GLY A 337 -21.65 6.24 -16.79
C GLY A 337 -21.78 6.12 -18.29
N MET A 338 -22.12 7.21 -18.94
CA MET A 338 -22.23 7.21 -20.40
C MET A 338 -21.79 8.54 -20.99
N ASN A 339 -21.01 8.48 -22.06
CA ASN A 339 -20.70 9.63 -22.89
C ASN A 339 -21.90 9.91 -23.80
N LEU A 340 -22.35 11.16 -23.78
CA LEU A 340 -23.44 11.69 -24.59
C LEU A 340 -22.90 12.70 -25.59
N ASP A 341 -23.55 12.74 -26.74
CA ASP A 341 -23.35 13.77 -27.76
C ASP A 341 -24.65 14.58 -27.88
N ALA A 342 -24.59 15.82 -27.41
CA ALA A 342 -25.74 16.73 -27.44
C ALA A 342 -26.16 17.12 -28.86
N ARG A 343 -25.26 17.00 -29.84
CA ARG A 343 -25.48 17.42 -31.24
C ARG A 343 -25.99 16.28 -32.11
N HIS A 344 -25.80 15.02 -31.70
CA HIS A 344 -26.31 13.87 -32.43
C HIS A 344 -27.72 13.49 -31.97
N HIS A 345 -28.65 13.32 -32.92
CA HIS A 345 -30.07 13.02 -32.62
C HIS A 345 -30.30 11.71 -31.81
N LEU A 346 -29.35 10.77 -31.84
CA LEU A 346 -29.33 9.53 -31.05
C LEU A 346 -28.32 9.60 -29.91
N GLY A 347 -27.46 10.62 -29.88
CA GLY A 347 -26.39 10.79 -28.91
C GLY A 347 -26.84 11.41 -27.59
N ASN A 348 -28.09 11.88 -27.51
CA ASN A 348 -28.67 12.46 -26.31
C ASN A 348 -30.08 11.88 -26.04
N PRO A 349 -30.17 10.60 -25.65
CA PRO A 349 -31.44 9.95 -25.37
C PRO A 349 -32.13 10.56 -24.15
N ASP A 350 -33.45 10.37 -24.09
CA ASP A 350 -34.26 10.75 -22.93
C ASP A 350 -33.71 10.14 -21.63
N PRO A 351 -33.58 10.89 -20.53
CA PRO A 351 -33.04 10.38 -19.26
C PRO A 351 -33.76 9.13 -18.72
N SER A 352 -35.05 8.95 -19.03
CA SER A 352 -35.83 7.75 -18.63
C SER A 352 -35.32 6.45 -19.25
N LYS A 353 -34.61 6.54 -20.39
CA LYS A 353 -33.96 5.39 -21.03
C LYS A 353 -32.63 5.02 -20.38
N LEU A 354 -32.15 5.84 -19.45
CA LEU A 354 -30.84 5.73 -18.81
C LEU A 354 -30.97 5.30 -17.35
N ASN A 355 -31.88 4.36 -17.07
CA ASN A 355 -32.06 3.82 -15.73
C ASN A 355 -30.78 3.12 -15.27
N GLY A 356 -30.35 3.40 -14.04
CA GLY A 356 -29.08 2.89 -13.49
C GLY A 356 -27.84 3.69 -13.88
N VAL A 357 -27.88 4.53 -14.93
CA VAL A 357 -26.79 5.46 -15.24
C VAL A 357 -26.78 6.57 -14.20
N GLN A 358 -25.65 6.85 -13.57
CA GLN A 358 -25.53 7.81 -12.47
C GLN A 358 -24.81 9.11 -12.87
N TRP A 359 -23.98 9.04 -13.91
CA TRP A 359 -23.35 10.22 -14.51
C TRP A 359 -23.36 10.18 -16.03
N VAL A 360 -23.37 11.36 -16.64
CA VAL A 360 -23.24 11.53 -18.09
C VAL A 360 -22.15 12.54 -18.40
N ARG A 361 -21.46 12.36 -19.52
CA ARG A 361 -20.43 13.30 -19.99
C ARG A 361 -20.81 13.84 -21.36
N PHE A 362 -20.71 15.16 -21.55
CA PHE A 362 -20.79 15.80 -22.85
C PHE A 362 -19.40 16.28 -23.29
N GLY A 363 -19.05 16.03 -24.55
CA GLY A 363 -17.99 16.79 -25.22
C GLY A 363 -18.48 18.22 -25.48
N TYR A 364 -17.65 19.22 -25.17
CA TYR A 364 -17.96 20.63 -25.31
C TYR A 364 -17.01 21.25 -26.32
N ASP A 365 -17.42 21.18 -27.59
CA ASP A 365 -16.72 21.78 -28.71
C ASP A 365 -17.25 23.22 -28.91
N VAL A 366 -16.43 24.22 -28.56
CA VAL A 366 -16.75 25.65 -28.79
C VAL A 366 -16.71 25.97 -30.28
N SER A 367 -15.85 25.29 -31.03
CA SER A 367 -15.69 25.50 -32.47
C SER A 367 -16.90 25.06 -33.26
N MET A 368 -17.69 24.15 -32.70
CA MET A 368 -18.88 23.56 -33.32
C MET A 368 -18.60 23.02 -34.73
N GLU A 369 -17.39 22.50 -34.95
CA GLU A 369 -16.85 22.09 -36.27
C GLU A 369 -16.88 23.19 -37.35
N SER A 370 -17.08 24.46 -36.95
CA SER A 370 -17.17 25.61 -37.83
C SER A 370 -16.10 26.67 -37.56
N GLY A 371 -15.17 26.40 -36.63
CA GLY A 371 -14.16 27.37 -36.21
C GLY A 371 -14.69 28.52 -35.35
N SER A 372 -15.88 28.38 -34.78
CA SER A 372 -16.46 29.40 -33.89
C SER A 372 -15.64 29.57 -32.60
N THR A 373 -15.66 30.78 -32.04
CA THR A 373 -15.06 31.06 -30.72
C THR A 373 -16.09 31.58 -29.73
N ASP A 374 -17.37 31.62 -30.12
CA ASP A 374 -18.45 32.13 -29.28
C ASP A 374 -18.88 31.08 -28.25
N ILE A 375 -18.28 31.20 -27.06
CA ILE A 375 -18.56 30.33 -25.92
C ILE A 375 -20.01 30.42 -25.42
N ASN A 376 -20.67 31.57 -25.56
CA ASN A 376 -22.05 31.75 -25.11
C ASN A 376 -23.00 31.04 -26.07
N HIS A 377 -22.73 31.13 -27.36
CA HIS A 377 -23.46 30.39 -28.37
C HIS A 377 -23.31 28.87 -28.15
N ALA A 378 -22.08 28.39 -28.01
CA ALA A 378 -21.81 26.98 -27.71
C ALA A 378 -22.55 26.53 -26.44
N PHE A 379 -22.46 27.31 -25.36
CA PHE A 379 -23.13 27.00 -24.10
C PHE A 379 -24.63 26.83 -24.28
N ASN A 380 -25.28 27.75 -25.00
CA ASN A 380 -26.72 27.68 -25.26
C ASN A 380 -27.12 26.46 -26.10
N VAL A 381 -26.23 25.91 -26.93
CA VAL A 381 -26.49 24.67 -27.68
C VAL A 381 -26.47 23.44 -26.75
N TYR A 382 -25.49 23.34 -25.84
CA TYR A 382 -25.38 22.20 -24.93
C TYR A 382 -26.33 22.30 -23.73
N LYS A 383 -26.69 23.51 -23.31
CA LYS A 383 -27.47 23.81 -22.09
C LYS A 383 -28.76 22.98 -21.98
N PRO A 384 -29.63 22.85 -23.01
CA PRO A 384 -30.86 22.07 -22.88
C PRO A 384 -30.61 20.58 -22.61
N ALA A 385 -29.54 20.01 -23.14
CA ALA A 385 -29.16 18.62 -22.90
C ALA A 385 -28.63 18.42 -21.48
N ILE A 386 -27.76 19.35 -21.04
CA ILE A 386 -27.18 19.37 -19.70
C ILE A 386 -28.27 19.50 -18.64
N GLU A 387 -29.15 20.49 -18.77
CA GLU A 387 -30.23 20.75 -17.82
C GLU A 387 -31.21 19.57 -17.75
N ARG A 388 -31.52 18.93 -18.88
CA ARG A 388 -32.39 17.76 -18.93
C ARG A 388 -31.82 16.57 -18.15
N GLN A 389 -30.53 16.28 -18.31
CA GLN A 389 -29.89 15.17 -17.59
C GLN A 389 -29.71 15.51 -16.10
N ALA A 390 -29.34 16.76 -15.78
CA ALA A 390 -29.21 17.23 -14.40
C ALA A 390 -30.55 17.19 -13.65
N ALA A 391 -31.65 17.62 -14.28
CA ALA A 391 -33.00 17.56 -13.72
C ALA A 391 -33.46 16.11 -13.43
N ALA A 392 -32.94 15.14 -14.17
CA ALA A 392 -33.17 13.71 -13.94
C ALA A 392 -32.25 13.10 -12.87
N GLY A 393 -31.53 13.92 -12.10
CA GLY A 393 -30.67 13.49 -11.00
C GLY A 393 -29.32 12.91 -11.42
N LYS A 394 -28.93 13.06 -12.70
CA LYS A 394 -27.62 12.59 -13.19
C LYS A 394 -26.53 13.61 -12.86
N LYS A 395 -25.35 13.15 -12.47
CA LYS A 395 -24.15 14.01 -12.40
C LYS A 395 -23.68 14.31 -13.83
N VAL A 396 -23.62 15.58 -14.22
CA VAL A 396 -23.21 15.99 -15.57
C VAL A 396 -21.76 16.46 -15.56
N LEU A 397 -20.94 15.86 -16.42
CA LEU A 397 -19.56 16.25 -16.68
C LEU A 397 -19.47 16.92 -18.04
N ILE A 398 -18.75 18.04 -18.11
CA ILE A 398 -18.47 18.76 -19.35
C ILE A 398 -16.97 18.65 -19.60
N VAL A 399 -16.58 18.13 -20.76
CA VAL A 399 -15.18 18.06 -21.16
C VAL A 399 -14.97 18.96 -22.36
N PHE A 400 -14.14 19.98 -22.18
CA PHE A 400 -13.70 20.84 -23.27
C PHE A 400 -12.87 20.02 -24.25
N THR A 401 -13.29 20.03 -25.51
CA THR A 401 -12.68 19.25 -26.60
C THR A 401 -12.23 20.15 -27.73
#